data_AF-A0A543NEG4-F1
#
_entry.id   AF-A0A543NEG4-F1
#
_cell.length_a   1.000
_cell.length_b   1.000
_cell.length_c   1.000
_cell.angle_alpha   90.00
_cell.angle_beta   90.00
_cell.angle_gamma   90.00
#
_symmetry.space_group_name_H-M   'P 1'
#
loop_
_entity.id
_entity.type
_entity.pdbx_description
1 polymer ?
#
loop_
_entity_poly.entity_id
_entity_poly.type
_entity_poly.pdbx_seq_one_letter_code
_entity_poly.pdbx_strand_id
1 'polypeptide(L)' 'MGVSLTPREHRELCELADLLIQSTEGDALWPSRIRETSLELRSLLDTYRTTENHDTGENPETLIPPHHDH' A
#
# COMPACT_ATOMS: atom_id res chain seq x y z
N MET A 1 5.67 0.81 16.74
CA MET A 1 6.52 0.25 15.67
C MET A 1 6.28 1.09 14.43
N GLY A 2 7.33 1.65 13.85
CA GLY A 2 7.18 2.51 12.67
C GLY A 2 7.06 1.66 11.42
N VAL A 3 5.99 1.90 10.64
CA VAL A 3 5.79 1.28 9.33
C VAL A 3 7.00 1.62 8.47
N SER A 4 7.79 0.63 8.10
CA SER A 4 9.04 0.85 7.36
C SER A 4 8.77 0.63 5.89
N LEU A 5 8.40 1.72 5.21
CA LEU A 5 8.16 1.71 3.77
C LEU A 5 9.43 1.36 3.01
N THR A 6 9.30 0.53 1.99
CA THR A 6 10.38 0.31 1.02
C THR A 6 10.65 1.59 0.23
N PRO A 7 11.86 1.75 -0.36
CA PRO A 7 12.19 2.91 -1.19
C PRO A 7 11.21 3.15 -2.35
N ARG A 8 10.61 2.07 -2.87
CA ARG A 8 9.62 2.12 -3.93
C ARG A 8 8.28 2.67 -3.43
N GLU A 9 7.78 2.14 -2.33
CA GLU A 9 6.50 2.57 -1.74
C GLU A 9 6.58 4.03 -1.28
N HIS A 10 7.72 4.45 -0.73
CA HIS A 10 7.98 5.84 -0.38
C HIS A 10 7.91 6.75 -1.62
N ARG A 11 8.52 6.33 -2.74
CA ARG A 11 8.49 7.10 -3.99
C ARG A 11 7.07 7.24 -4.54
N GLU A 12 6.30 6.15 -4.57
CA GLU A 12 4.92 6.15 -5.05
C GLU A 12 4.02 7.08 -4.21
N LEU A 13 4.23 7.12 -2.88
CA LEU A 13 3.52 8.06 -2.01
C LEU A 13 3.92 9.53 -2.26
N CYS A 14 5.21 9.81 -2.48
CA CYS A 14 5.66 11.15 -2.83
C CYS A 14 5.05 11.63 -4.16
N GLU A 15 5.02 10.77 -5.18
CA GLU A 15 4.45 11.11 -6.50
C GLU A 15 2.96 11.46 -6.39
N LEU A 16 2.19 10.73 -5.57
CA LEU A 16 0.77 11.04 -5.33
C LEU A 16 0.56 12.31 -4.49
N ALA A 17 1.44 12.59 -3.53
CA ALA A 17 1.40 13.83 -2.76
C ALA A 17 1.71 15.05 -3.64
N ASP A 18 2.69 14.94 -4.53
CA ASP A 18 3.03 15.99 -5.50
C ASP A 18 1.87 16.22 -6.49
N LEU A 19 1.15 15.17 -6.89
CA LEU A 19 -0.03 15.27 -7.74
C LEU A 19 -1.17 16.02 -7.02
N LEU A 20 -1.36 15.78 -5.72
CA LEU A 20 -2.32 16.52 -4.89
C LEU A 20 -1.97 18.01 -4.84
N ILE A 21 -0.71 18.36 -4.58
CA ILE A 21 -0.24 19.76 -4.51
C ILE A 21 -0.49 20.47 -5.85
N GLN A 22 -0.08 19.86 -6.95
CA GLN A 22 -0.27 20.44 -8.30
C GLN A 22 -1.75 20.54 -8.67
N SER A 23 -2.59 19.59 -8.24
CA SER A 23 -4.04 19.67 -8.46
C SER A 23 -4.70 20.84 -7.73
N THR A 24 -4.05 21.37 -6.69
CA THR A 24 -4.52 22.52 -5.91
C THR A 24 -4.17 23.88 -6.49
N GLU A 25 -3.33 23.91 -7.52
CA GLU A 25 -2.87 25.13 -8.18
C GLU A 25 -3.70 25.47 -9.46
N GLY A 26 -4.67 24.61 -9.86
CA GLY A 26 -5.43 24.75 -11.11
C GLY A 26 -6.95 24.94 -10.95
N ASP A 27 -7.50 25.94 -11.66
CA ASP A 27 -8.75 26.63 -11.30
C ASP A 27 -10.07 26.14 -11.96
N ALA A 28 -10.34 24.82 -12.07
CA ALA A 28 -11.68 24.38 -12.54
C ALA A 28 -12.16 22.98 -12.12
N LEU A 29 -11.25 22.03 -11.85
CA LEU A 29 -11.60 20.63 -11.54
C LEU A 29 -11.05 20.15 -10.19
N TRP A 30 -10.69 21.12 -9.34
CA TRP A 30 -9.96 20.94 -8.11
C TRP A 30 -10.62 19.97 -7.12
N PRO A 31 -11.93 20.05 -6.80
CA PRO A 31 -12.53 19.18 -5.78
C PRO A 31 -12.56 17.69 -6.19
N SER A 32 -12.81 17.42 -7.47
CA SER A 32 -12.89 16.04 -7.98
C SER A 32 -11.51 15.39 -8.04
N ARG A 33 -10.49 16.13 -8.53
CA ARG A 33 -9.11 15.62 -8.60
C ARG A 33 -8.50 15.39 -7.22
N ILE A 34 -8.68 16.32 -6.27
CA ILE A 34 -8.24 16.08 -4.89
C ILE A 34 -8.87 14.81 -4.35
N ARG A 35 -10.18 14.65 -4.54
CA ARG A 35 -10.92 13.50 -4.00
C ARG A 35 -10.40 12.20 -4.58
N GLU A 36 -10.17 12.13 -5.88
CA GLU A 36 -9.62 10.95 -6.55
C GLU A 36 -8.22 10.61 -6.04
N THR A 37 -7.29 11.57 -6.05
CA THR A 37 -5.91 11.32 -5.59
C THR A 37 -5.86 11.02 -4.09
N SER A 38 -6.74 11.60 -3.27
CA SER A 38 -6.83 11.29 -1.83
C SER A 38 -7.35 9.87 -1.56
N LEU A 39 -8.28 9.37 -2.38
CA LEU A 39 -8.79 8.00 -2.29
C LEU A 39 -7.71 7.00 -2.69
N GLU A 40 -6.95 7.30 -3.73
CA GLU A 40 -5.83 6.47 -4.19
C GLU A 40 -4.73 6.38 -3.12
N LEU A 41 -4.34 7.52 -2.55
CA LEU A 41 -3.35 7.57 -1.46
C LEU A 41 -3.82 6.79 -0.23
N ARG A 42 -5.10 6.90 0.14
CA ARG A 42 -5.66 6.10 1.25
C ARG A 42 -5.66 4.61 0.95
N SER A 43 -5.97 4.21 -0.28
CA SER A 43 -5.94 2.81 -0.69
C SER A 43 -4.54 2.22 -0.61
N LEU A 44 -3.53 2.95 -1.09
CA LEU A 44 -2.14 2.49 -1.04
C LEU A 44 -1.60 2.41 0.39
N LEU A 45 -1.91 3.40 1.23
CA LEU A 45 -1.55 3.34 2.65
C LEU A 45 -2.19 2.13 3.37
N ASP A 46 -3.43 1.78 3.04
CA ASP A 46 -4.08 0.60 3.61
C ASP A 46 -3.43 -0.69 3.09
N THR A 47 -3.12 -0.75 1.79
CA THR A 47 -2.36 -1.87 1.20
C THR A 47 -1.04 -2.06 1.93
N TYR A 48 -0.21 -1.03 2.06
CA TYR A 48 1.10 -1.13 2.72
C TYR A 48 0.99 -1.50 4.20
N ARG A 49 -0.05 -1.05 4.88
CA ARG A 49 -0.32 -1.44 6.26
C ARG A 49 -0.79 -2.89 6.38
N THR A 50 -1.52 -3.41 5.40
CA THR A 50 -2.00 -4.80 5.40
C THR A 50 -0.93 -5.79 4.93
N THR A 51 -0.05 -5.42 3.99
CA THR A 51 1.09 -6.25 3.57
C THR A 51 2.10 -6.42 4.70
N GLU A 52 2.39 -5.39 5.48
CA GLU A 52 3.25 -5.50 6.68
C GLU A 52 2.66 -6.47 7.73
N ASN A 53 1.32 -6.58 7.82
CA ASN A 53 0.65 -7.54 8.71
C ASN A 53 0.61 -8.98 8.16
N HIS A 54 0.82 -9.19 6.86
CA HIS A 54 0.81 -10.52 6.24
C HIS A 54 2.21 -11.15 6.16
N ASP A 55 3.26 -10.32 6.06
CA ASP A 55 4.64 -10.80 5.88
C ASP A 55 5.28 -11.39 7.16
N THR A 56 4.57 -11.38 8.30
CA THR A 56 5.04 -12.01 9.56
C THR A 56 4.46 -13.41 9.79
N GLY A 57 3.67 -13.97 8.86
CA GLY A 57 2.78 -15.10 9.17
C GLY A 57 2.97 -16.42 8.41
N GLU A 58 3.72 -16.48 7.32
CA GLU A 58 3.84 -17.73 6.55
C GLU A 58 5.27 -18.24 6.51
N ASN A 59 5.67 -18.91 7.59
CA ASN A 59 6.71 -19.91 7.51
C ASN A 59 6.10 -21.16 6.84
N PRO A 60 6.50 -21.59 5.63
CA PRO A 60 6.10 -22.87 5.09
C PRO A 60 6.91 -23.99 5.77
N GLU A 61 6.81 -24.09 7.10
CA GLU A 61 7.32 -25.23 7.84
C GLU A 61 6.37 -26.41 7.62
N THR A 62 6.81 -27.32 6.75
CA THR A 62 6.50 -28.76 6.80
C THR A 62 5.06 -29.18 6.45
N LEU A 63 4.75 -29.19 5.15
CA LEU A 63 3.82 -30.19 4.59
C LEU A 63 4.52 -31.55 4.57
N ILE A 64 4.60 -32.20 5.74
CA ILE A 64 4.95 -33.62 5.85
C ILE A 64 3.82 -34.40 5.15
N PRO A 65 4.09 -35.22 4.12
CA PRO A 65 3.04 -36.03 3.51
C PRO A 65 2.53 -37.05 4.55
N PRO A 66 1.22 -37.32 4.62
CA PRO A 66 0.69 -38.31 5.53
C PRO A 66 1.26 -39.68 5.13
N HIS A 67 2.12 -40.25 5.98
CA HIS A 67 2.48 -41.65 5.91
C HIS A 67 1.19 -42.46 6.14
N HIS A 68 0.65 -43.01 5.05
CA HIS A 68 -0.41 -43.99 5.11
C HIS A 68 0.25 -45.36 5.29
N ASP A 69 0.14 -45.90 6.49
CA ASP A 69 0.50 -47.27 6.82
C ASP A 69 -0.50 -48.22 6.15
N HIS A 70 -0.02 -49.09 5.25
CA HIS A 70 -0.72 -50.30 4.84
C HIS A 70 0.27 -51.36 4.35
#